data_AF-A0A7R9ZQR5-F1
#
_entry.id   AF-A0A7R9ZQR5-F1
#
_cell.length_a   1.000
_cell.length_b   1.000
_cell.length_c   1.000
_cell.angle_alpha   90.00
_cell.angle_beta   90.00
_cell.angle_gamma   90.00
#
_symmetry.space_group_name_H-M   'P 1'
#
loop_
_entity.id
_entity.type
_entity.pdbx_description
1 polymer ?
#
loop_
_entity_poly.entity_id
_entity_poly.type
_entity_poly.pdbx_seq_one_letter_code
_entity_poly.pdbx_strand_id
1 'polypeptide(L)'
;DLGTTMVSSIVYIEERDLLIVGGSTSAVGDAFGSKTTHVGDLDGFITKIDPNLGKVVSTQSVASWRLGSQPEKTDIINAICNLGDKLYIVGTTRGKIEGTVDGGAFIIKMDADNLSTIWKKQLSGSGIGGAVCDVAEVNGEKIVYIGGTYPNGWGIVDDEIVEDSSDLGIGVFVTKLIDLNGTIDWMQSVRFDDTKKRYDGIKSLTMDNAGHAIAFGNSIDTHQNIVDIFVVSLDRDTGFTGASESPTGAPSARVADTSSGDSSSEDSNTSTVRKTNNLFGNDNFDDNMMILFIVLPILFILVVVMLAHLDRRKAAAKAQAPTQDADDVSGMM
;
A
#
# COMPACT_ATOMS: atom_id res chain seq x y z
N ASP A 1 -26.50 -10.59 8.69
CA ASP A 1 -25.16 -10.03 8.96
C ASP A 1 -24.87 -8.85 8.08
N LEU A 2 -24.46 -7.74 8.70
CA LEU A 2 -23.83 -6.63 7.98
C LEU A 2 -22.38 -7.07 7.77
N GLY A 3 -21.99 -7.39 6.53
CA GLY A 3 -20.61 -7.75 6.22
C GLY A 3 -19.65 -6.61 6.55
N THR A 4 -18.44 -6.94 6.96
CA THR A 4 -17.35 -5.98 7.19
C THR A 4 -16.75 -5.61 5.84
N THR A 5 -16.49 -4.32 5.59
CA THR A 5 -15.84 -3.85 4.37
C THR A 5 -14.77 -2.82 4.71
N MET A 6 -13.60 -2.99 4.11
CA MET A 6 -12.48 -2.05 4.16
C MET A 6 -12.11 -1.66 2.74
N VAL A 7 -12.14 -0.36 2.43
CA VAL A 7 -11.60 0.18 1.19
C VAL A 7 -10.17 0.62 1.45
N SER A 8 -9.21 0.09 0.69
CA SER A 8 -7.79 0.39 0.86
C SER A 8 -7.23 1.21 -0.31
N SER A 9 -7.82 1.12 -1.49
CA SER A 9 -7.30 1.78 -2.68
C SER A 9 -8.40 2.23 -3.63
N ILE A 10 -8.17 3.39 -4.25
CA ILE A 10 -9.00 3.99 -5.27
C ILE A 10 -8.06 4.46 -6.38
N VAL A 11 -8.34 4.05 -7.62
CA VAL A 11 -7.53 4.38 -8.80
C VAL A 11 -8.44 4.92 -9.90
N TYR A 12 -8.03 6.01 -10.53
CA TYR A 12 -8.74 6.58 -11.69
C TYR A 12 -7.96 6.25 -12.97
N ILE A 13 -8.65 5.69 -13.96
CA ILE A 13 -8.10 5.40 -15.29
C ILE A 13 -8.69 6.42 -16.26
N GLU A 14 -7.91 7.45 -16.57
CA GLU A 14 -8.35 8.61 -17.34
C GLU A 14 -8.83 8.23 -18.75
N GLU A 15 -8.13 7.34 -19.45
CA GLU A 15 -8.44 6.96 -20.83
C GLU A 15 -9.78 6.22 -20.96
N ARG A 16 -10.34 5.75 -19.85
CA ARG A 16 -11.62 5.03 -19.78
C ARG A 16 -12.69 5.79 -19.03
N ASP A 17 -12.36 6.93 -18.44
CA ASP A 17 -13.18 7.63 -17.46
C ASP A 17 -13.75 6.66 -16.42
N LEU A 18 -12.87 5.85 -15.82
CA LEU A 18 -13.23 4.72 -14.97
C LEU A 18 -12.59 4.85 -13.60
N LEU A 19 -13.38 4.71 -12.54
CA LEU A 19 -12.88 4.63 -11.18
C LEU A 19 -12.86 3.18 -10.71
N ILE A 20 -11.70 2.70 -10.28
CA ILE A 20 -11.50 1.41 -9.66
C ILE A 20 -11.46 1.60 -8.15
N VAL A 21 -12.30 0.88 -7.43
CA VAL A 21 -12.28 0.83 -5.97
C VAL A 21 -11.93 -0.58 -5.54
N GLY A 22 -11.04 -0.74 -4.59
CA GLY A 22 -10.78 -2.05 -4.02
C GLY A 22 -10.32 -2.04 -2.57
N GLY A 23 -10.28 -3.24 -2.03
CA GLY A 23 -10.05 -3.50 -0.63
C GLY A 23 -10.50 -4.90 -0.28
N SER A 24 -11.02 -5.09 0.93
CA SER A 24 -11.45 -6.41 1.41
C SER A 24 -12.80 -6.37 2.08
N THR A 25 -13.60 -7.42 1.89
CA THR A 25 -14.98 -7.46 2.37
C THR A 25 -15.45 -8.87 2.67
N SER A 26 -16.34 -9.00 3.67
CA SER A 26 -17.17 -10.19 3.86
C SER A 26 -18.59 -10.03 3.32
N ALA A 27 -18.94 -8.83 2.81
CA ALA A 27 -20.23 -8.55 2.20
C ALA A 27 -20.35 -9.12 0.77
N VAL A 28 -21.56 -9.20 0.24
CA VAL A 28 -21.87 -9.58 -1.15
C VAL A 28 -22.79 -8.56 -1.81
N GLY A 29 -22.79 -8.53 -3.14
CA GLY A 29 -23.66 -7.68 -3.95
C GLY A 29 -22.95 -7.20 -5.21
N ASP A 30 -23.62 -6.35 -5.99
CA ASP A 30 -23.09 -5.87 -7.28
C ASP A 30 -21.71 -5.20 -7.16
N ALA A 31 -21.43 -4.56 -6.02
CA ALA A 31 -20.12 -3.95 -5.75
C ALA A 31 -19.05 -4.99 -5.35
N PHE A 32 -19.44 -6.10 -4.73
CA PHE A 32 -18.51 -7.01 -4.03
C PHE A 32 -18.46 -8.43 -4.64
N GLY A 33 -19.22 -8.66 -5.71
CA GLY A 33 -19.46 -9.98 -6.28
C GLY A 33 -20.44 -10.83 -5.48
N SER A 34 -20.77 -12.00 -6.03
CA SER A 34 -21.85 -12.88 -5.56
C SER A 34 -21.40 -14.10 -4.76
N LYS A 35 -20.09 -14.32 -4.58
CA LYS A 35 -19.57 -15.47 -3.82
C LYS A 35 -19.23 -15.03 -2.39
N THR A 36 -19.96 -15.51 -1.39
CA THR A 36 -19.35 -15.73 -0.06
C THR A 36 -18.84 -17.15 -0.02
N THR A 37 -17.56 -17.35 0.25
CA THR A 37 -17.07 -18.68 0.59
C THR A 37 -17.47 -19.01 2.01
N HIS A 38 -17.22 -18.14 3.02
CA HIS A 38 -17.55 -18.44 4.42
C HIS A 38 -17.84 -17.20 5.29
N VAL A 39 -18.60 -17.38 6.38
CA VAL A 39 -18.88 -16.33 7.37
C VAL A 39 -17.60 -16.03 8.17
N GLY A 40 -17.21 -14.77 8.24
CA GLY A 40 -16.04 -14.31 9.02
C GLY A 40 -14.74 -14.19 8.22
N ASP A 41 -14.77 -14.57 6.94
CA ASP A 41 -13.64 -14.39 6.03
C ASP A 41 -13.72 -13.04 5.29
N LEU A 42 -12.58 -12.40 5.07
CA LEU A 42 -12.46 -11.20 4.26
C LEU A 42 -11.85 -11.58 2.92
N ASP A 43 -12.60 -11.37 1.85
CA ASP A 43 -12.13 -11.58 0.49
C ASP A 43 -11.70 -10.24 -0.11
N GLY A 44 -10.64 -10.24 -0.91
CA GLY A 44 -10.28 -9.08 -1.71
C GLY A 44 -11.37 -8.77 -2.73
N PHE A 45 -11.66 -7.50 -2.98
CA PHE A 45 -12.60 -7.08 -4.03
C PHE A 45 -12.05 -5.93 -4.86
N ILE A 46 -12.50 -5.88 -6.12
CA ILE A 46 -12.28 -4.79 -7.06
C ILE A 46 -13.63 -4.46 -7.69
N THR A 47 -14.00 -3.18 -7.75
CA THR A 47 -15.26 -2.70 -8.31
C THR A 47 -14.99 -1.59 -9.32
N LYS A 48 -15.67 -1.65 -10.46
CA LYS A 48 -15.72 -0.56 -11.43
C LYS A 48 -16.84 0.40 -11.11
N ILE A 49 -16.51 1.68 -10.98
CA ILE A 49 -17.43 2.77 -10.69
C ILE A 49 -17.36 3.78 -11.84
N ASP A 50 -18.52 4.18 -12.35
CA ASP A 50 -18.68 5.34 -13.22
C ASP A 50 -18.46 6.60 -12.35
N PRO A 51 -17.40 7.38 -12.58
CA PRO A 51 -17.05 8.53 -11.75
C PRO A 51 -18.05 9.68 -11.89
N ASN A 52 -18.80 9.75 -13.00
CA ASN A 52 -19.80 10.81 -13.22
C ASN A 52 -21.14 10.48 -12.57
N LEU A 53 -21.50 9.19 -12.52
CA LEU A 53 -22.75 8.74 -11.93
C LEU A 53 -22.62 8.27 -10.48
N GLY A 54 -21.39 7.96 -10.02
CA GLY A 54 -21.14 7.34 -8.72
C GLY A 54 -21.78 5.95 -8.60
N LYS A 55 -21.87 5.22 -9.71
CA LYS A 55 -22.58 3.93 -9.80
C LYS A 55 -21.66 2.82 -10.28
N VAL A 56 -21.94 1.60 -9.85
CA VAL A 56 -21.29 0.39 -10.36
C VAL A 56 -21.54 0.27 -11.87
N VAL A 57 -20.47 0.04 -12.64
CA VAL A 57 -20.55 -0.14 -14.10
C VAL A 57 -21.09 -1.53 -14.41
N SER A 58 -22.41 -1.64 -14.58
CA SER A 58 -23.11 -2.92 -14.84
C SER A 58 -23.25 -3.28 -16.32
N THR A 59 -22.94 -2.36 -17.23
CA THR A 59 -23.12 -2.55 -18.68
C THR A 59 -21.99 -3.32 -19.35
N GLN A 60 -20.89 -3.57 -18.63
CA GLN A 60 -19.74 -4.35 -19.08
C GLN A 60 -19.76 -5.76 -18.47
N SER A 61 -19.11 -6.73 -19.12
CA SER A 61 -19.22 -8.17 -18.81
C SER A 61 -18.95 -8.57 -17.35
N VAL A 62 -18.17 -7.79 -16.61
CA VAL A 62 -17.90 -8.00 -15.19
C VAL A 62 -17.80 -6.64 -14.49
N ALA A 63 -18.65 -6.35 -13.51
CA ALA A 63 -18.66 -5.09 -12.78
C ALA A 63 -17.75 -5.10 -11.54
N SER A 64 -17.60 -6.27 -10.95
CA SER A 64 -16.79 -6.50 -9.75
C SER A 64 -16.03 -7.82 -9.87
N TRP A 65 -14.81 -7.83 -9.36
CA TRP A 65 -14.02 -9.04 -9.18
C TRP A 65 -13.78 -9.30 -7.69
N ARG A 66 -13.64 -10.57 -7.33
CA ARG A 66 -13.39 -11.01 -5.95
C ARG A 66 -12.23 -12.00 -5.92
N LEU A 67 -11.27 -11.75 -5.04
CA LEU A 67 -10.19 -12.67 -4.70
C LEU A 67 -10.72 -13.68 -3.69
N GLY A 68 -10.73 -14.95 -4.06
CA GLY A 68 -10.89 -16.04 -3.09
C GLY A 68 -9.69 -16.95 -3.24
N SER A 69 -8.63 -16.68 -2.48
CA SER A 69 -7.42 -17.51 -2.49
C SER A 69 -7.78 -18.95 -2.11
N GLN A 70 -8.50 -19.12 -1.00
CA GLN A 70 -9.03 -20.38 -0.52
C GLN A 70 -10.25 -20.13 0.38
N PRO A 71 -11.08 -21.14 0.64
CA PRO A 71 -12.17 -21.00 1.59
C PRO A 71 -11.63 -20.79 3.02
N GLU A 72 -12.23 -19.86 3.77
CA GLU A 72 -11.90 -19.52 5.18
C GLU A 72 -10.51 -18.89 5.36
N LYS A 73 -9.99 -18.24 4.31
CA LYS A 73 -8.68 -17.60 4.31
C LYS A 73 -8.78 -16.14 3.90
N THR A 74 -8.42 -15.29 4.85
CA THR A 74 -8.45 -13.85 4.68
C THR A 74 -7.47 -13.37 3.62
N ASP A 75 -8.01 -12.60 2.67
CA ASP A 75 -7.33 -11.91 1.59
C ASP A 75 -7.50 -10.40 1.76
N ILE A 76 -6.38 -9.72 2.01
CA ILE A 76 -6.32 -8.28 2.24
C ILE A 76 -5.72 -7.60 1.01
N ILE A 77 -6.50 -6.82 0.27
CA ILE A 77 -5.94 -5.91 -0.74
C ILE A 77 -5.45 -4.66 -0.03
N ASN A 78 -4.18 -4.30 -0.23
CA ASN A 78 -3.55 -3.15 0.41
C ASN A 78 -3.32 -1.98 -0.57
N ALA A 79 -3.01 -2.27 -1.82
CA ALA A 79 -2.77 -1.25 -2.85
C ALA A 79 -3.22 -1.72 -4.23
N ILE A 80 -3.59 -0.74 -5.07
CA ILE A 80 -3.84 -0.93 -6.49
C ILE A 80 -3.07 0.15 -7.22
N CYS A 81 -2.35 -0.25 -8.26
CA CYS A 81 -1.68 0.65 -9.19
C CYS A 81 -2.18 0.38 -10.61
N ASN A 82 -2.08 1.36 -11.52
CA ASN A 82 -2.47 1.19 -12.91
C ASN A 82 -1.39 1.70 -13.87
N LEU A 83 -1.28 1.03 -15.02
CA LEU A 83 -0.50 1.50 -16.17
C LEU A 83 -1.32 1.26 -17.43
N GLY A 84 -1.86 2.34 -18.00
CA GLY A 84 -2.79 2.28 -19.12
C GLY A 84 -4.04 1.46 -18.78
N ASP A 85 -4.22 0.34 -19.46
CA ASP A 85 -5.37 -0.54 -19.30
C ASP A 85 -5.20 -1.68 -18.30
N LYS A 86 -4.06 -1.71 -17.59
CA LYS A 86 -3.75 -2.79 -16.66
C LYS A 86 -3.80 -2.31 -15.22
N LEU A 87 -4.29 -3.20 -14.35
CA LEU A 87 -4.31 -3.04 -12.91
C LEU A 87 -3.29 -3.98 -12.27
N TYR A 88 -2.64 -3.52 -11.22
CA TYR A 88 -1.71 -4.30 -10.40
C TYR A 88 -2.20 -4.23 -8.97
N ILE A 89 -2.68 -5.35 -8.46
CA ILE A 89 -3.37 -5.45 -7.17
C ILE A 89 -2.41 -6.13 -6.21
N VAL A 90 -2.00 -5.41 -5.18
CA VAL A 90 -1.07 -5.89 -4.16
C VAL A 90 -1.77 -6.09 -2.84
N GLY A 91 -1.44 -7.18 -2.15
CA GLY A 91 -2.03 -7.49 -0.87
C GLY A 91 -1.32 -8.58 -0.10
N THR A 92 -2.01 -9.06 0.92
CA THR A 92 -1.59 -10.14 1.81
C THR A 92 -2.69 -11.19 1.87
N THR A 93 -2.32 -12.45 1.76
CA THR A 93 -3.25 -13.58 1.90
C THR A 93 -2.86 -14.44 3.11
N ARG A 94 -3.83 -15.13 3.71
CA ARG A 94 -3.61 -16.28 4.62
C ARG A 94 -3.79 -17.64 3.92
N GLY A 95 -4.24 -17.62 2.67
CA GLY A 95 -4.48 -18.78 1.84
C GLY A 95 -3.41 -18.94 0.77
N LYS A 96 -3.82 -19.47 -0.39
CA LYS A 96 -2.95 -19.75 -1.53
C LYS A 96 -3.52 -19.10 -2.77
N ILE A 97 -2.78 -18.19 -3.38
CA ILE A 97 -3.15 -17.59 -4.66
C ILE A 97 -2.56 -18.44 -5.79
N GLU A 98 -1.35 -18.96 -5.59
CA GLU A 98 -0.72 -20.00 -6.40
C GLU A 98 0.14 -20.92 -5.55
N GLY A 99 0.36 -22.15 -6.02
CA GLY A 99 1.26 -23.09 -5.38
C GLY A 99 0.68 -23.78 -4.14
N THR A 100 1.57 -24.16 -3.22
CA THR A 100 1.26 -25.08 -2.11
C THR A 100 1.43 -24.48 -0.72
N VAL A 101 1.99 -23.27 -0.61
CA VAL A 101 2.32 -22.64 0.68
C VAL A 101 1.27 -21.61 1.06
N ASP A 102 0.73 -21.75 2.27
CA ASP A 102 -0.21 -20.79 2.86
C ASP A 102 0.52 -19.47 3.16
N GLY A 103 -0.19 -18.38 2.92
CA GLY A 103 0.21 -17.06 3.38
C GLY A 103 1.22 -16.37 2.47
N GLY A 104 1.22 -15.05 2.55
CA GLY A 104 2.27 -14.23 1.96
C GLY A 104 1.77 -12.97 1.29
N ALA A 105 2.72 -12.22 0.75
CA ALA A 105 2.40 -11.11 -0.14
C ALA A 105 1.93 -11.65 -1.49
N PHE A 106 1.06 -10.92 -2.16
CA PHE A 106 0.68 -11.24 -3.53
C PHE A 106 0.64 -10.00 -4.40
N ILE A 107 0.78 -10.25 -5.70
CA ILE A 107 0.47 -9.30 -6.76
C ILE A 107 -0.33 -10.00 -7.85
N ILE A 108 -1.36 -9.34 -8.36
CA ILE A 108 -2.18 -9.81 -9.47
C ILE A 108 -2.23 -8.72 -10.53
N LYS A 109 -1.89 -9.09 -11.77
CA LYS A 109 -2.10 -8.22 -12.93
C LYS A 109 -3.43 -8.54 -13.57
N MET A 110 -4.22 -7.52 -13.83
CA MET A 110 -5.54 -7.64 -14.46
C MET A 110 -5.71 -6.70 -15.63
N ASP A 111 -6.61 -7.11 -16.51
CA ASP A 111 -7.19 -6.23 -17.52
C ASP A 111 -8.30 -5.37 -16.90
N ALA A 112 -8.21 -4.04 -17.02
CA ALA A 112 -9.17 -3.13 -16.39
C ALA A 112 -10.57 -3.18 -17.01
N ASP A 113 -10.70 -3.59 -18.28
CA ASP A 113 -11.97 -3.58 -18.99
C ASP A 113 -12.85 -4.75 -18.55
N ASN A 114 -12.29 -5.95 -18.47
CA ASN A 114 -13.04 -7.17 -18.16
C ASN A 114 -12.70 -7.80 -16.80
N LEU A 115 -11.76 -7.21 -16.05
CA LEU A 115 -11.25 -7.71 -14.77
C LEU A 115 -10.73 -9.16 -14.83
N SER A 116 -10.31 -9.60 -16.01
CA SER A 116 -9.67 -10.90 -16.16
C SER A 116 -8.25 -10.85 -15.63
N THR A 117 -7.86 -11.90 -14.90
CA THR A 117 -6.48 -12.09 -14.45
C THR A 117 -5.59 -12.43 -15.63
N ILE A 118 -4.52 -11.66 -15.80
CA ILE A 118 -3.46 -11.91 -16.79
C ILE A 118 -2.42 -12.85 -16.18
N TRP A 119 -1.89 -12.47 -15.01
CA TRP A 119 -1.02 -13.30 -14.20
C TRP A 119 -1.18 -12.94 -12.73
N LYS A 120 -0.69 -13.81 -11.86
CA LYS A 120 -0.64 -13.63 -10.41
C LYS A 120 0.68 -14.18 -9.90
N LYS A 121 1.16 -13.66 -8.76
CA LYS A 121 2.37 -14.11 -8.09
C LYS A 121 2.17 -13.99 -6.59
N GLN A 122 2.62 -15.02 -5.86
CA GLN A 122 2.67 -15.01 -4.40
C GLN A 122 4.13 -15.09 -3.96
N LEU A 123 4.51 -14.22 -3.02
CA LEU A 123 5.74 -14.34 -2.24
C LEU A 123 5.38 -15.10 -0.97
N SER A 124 5.55 -16.42 -1.02
CA SER A 124 5.04 -17.34 -0.01
C SER A 124 5.76 -17.20 1.33
N GLY A 125 4.99 -17.23 2.41
CA GLY A 125 5.51 -17.29 3.77
C GLY A 125 4.56 -16.63 4.77
N SER A 126 4.46 -17.24 5.95
CA SER A 126 3.66 -16.69 7.04
C SER A 126 4.23 -15.34 7.49
N GLY A 127 3.38 -14.33 7.63
CA GLY A 127 3.80 -12.99 8.08
C GLY A 127 4.40 -12.10 7.00
N ILE A 128 4.60 -12.61 5.77
CA ILE A 128 4.98 -11.78 4.63
C ILE A 128 3.72 -11.04 4.15
N GLY A 129 3.82 -9.73 4.02
CA GLY A 129 2.69 -8.89 3.59
C GLY A 129 3.08 -7.92 2.49
N GLY A 130 2.26 -7.85 1.43
CA GLY A 130 2.41 -6.87 0.35
C GLY A 130 1.65 -5.61 0.70
N ALA A 131 2.28 -4.44 0.64
CA ALA A 131 1.71 -3.21 1.16
C ALA A 131 1.48 -2.15 0.06
N VAL A 132 2.44 -1.99 -0.84
CA VAL A 132 2.47 -0.90 -1.81
C VAL A 132 2.94 -1.40 -3.18
N CYS A 133 2.59 -0.66 -4.23
CA CYS A 133 3.11 -0.86 -5.58
C CYS A 133 3.46 0.48 -6.21
N ASP A 134 4.27 0.44 -7.27
CA ASP A 134 4.36 1.49 -8.26
C ASP A 134 4.62 0.88 -9.65
N VAL A 135 4.06 1.49 -10.69
CA VAL A 135 4.17 1.00 -12.08
C VAL A 135 4.33 2.17 -13.05
N ALA A 136 5.26 2.02 -13.98
CA ALA A 136 5.57 3.06 -14.96
C ALA A 136 6.16 2.46 -16.23
N GLU A 137 6.12 3.25 -17.31
CA GLU A 137 6.90 2.98 -18.51
C GLU A 137 8.08 3.94 -18.57
N VAL A 138 9.30 3.41 -18.50
CA VAL A 138 10.54 4.19 -18.51
C VAL A 138 11.37 3.74 -19.70
N ASN A 139 11.63 4.66 -20.63
CA ASN A 139 12.36 4.38 -21.87
C ASN A 139 11.77 3.22 -22.70
N GLY A 140 10.44 3.08 -22.69
CA GLY A 140 9.72 2.01 -23.40
C GLY A 140 9.70 0.66 -22.68
N GLU A 141 10.32 0.57 -21.50
CA GLU A 141 10.25 -0.61 -20.64
C GLU A 141 9.19 -0.41 -19.56
N LYS A 142 8.31 -1.40 -19.38
CA LYS A 142 7.33 -1.40 -18.29
C LYS A 142 7.96 -1.97 -17.04
N ILE A 143 8.00 -1.18 -15.99
CA ILE A 143 8.60 -1.52 -14.71
C ILE A 143 7.48 -1.66 -13.68
N VAL A 144 7.54 -2.75 -12.90
CA VAL A 144 6.59 -3.03 -11.82
C VAL A 144 7.38 -3.23 -10.54
N TYR A 145 7.10 -2.38 -9.55
CA TYR A 145 7.61 -2.56 -8.20
C TYR A 145 6.49 -2.88 -7.24
N ILE A 146 6.78 -3.77 -6.29
CA ILE A 146 5.98 -3.91 -5.07
C ILE A 146 6.88 -3.81 -3.86
N GLY A 147 6.31 -3.34 -2.76
CA GLY A 147 6.97 -3.28 -1.48
C GLY A 147 6.09 -3.85 -0.38
N GLY A 148 6.73 -4.38 0.64
CA GLY A 148 6.04 -5.02 1.74
C GLY A 148 6.90 -5.23 2.96
N THR A 149 6.41 -6.05 3.88
CA THR A 149 7.08 -6.42 5.12
C THR A 149 7.22 -7.92 5.24
N TYR A 150 8.25 -8.38 5.94
CA TYR A 150 8.43 -9.78 6.32
C TYR A 150 8.75 -9.87 7.81
N PRO A 151 8.42 -11.01 8.46
CA PRO A 151 8.52 -11.12 9.91
C PRO A 151 9.97 -11.30 10.37
N ASN A 152 10.14 -11.18 11.67
CA ASN A 152 11.40 -11.33 12.36
C ASN A 152 12.02 -12.71 12.15
N GLY A 153 13.34 -12.70 11.99
CA GLY A 153 14.10 -13.92 11.76
C GLY A 153 13.91 -14.45 10.34
N TRP A 154 13.63 -13.57 9.37
CA TRP A 154 13.60 -13.89 7.95
C TRP A 154 14.55 -12.94 7.21
N GLY A 155 15.09 -13.40 6.10
CA GLY A 155 15.98 -12.66 5.22
C GLY A 155 15.63 -12.91 3.75
N ILE A 156 16.32 -12.20 2.86
CA ILE A 156 16.18 -12.41 1.42
C ILE A 156 17.45 -13.09 0.92
N VAL A 157 17.29 -14.28 0.34
CA VAL A 157 18.37 -15.09 -0.24
C VAL A 157 17.89 -15.56 -1.61
N ASP A 158 18.67 -15.26 -2.66
CA ASP A 158 18.35 -15.64 -4.05
C ASP A 158 16.91 -15.29 -4.47
N ASP A 159 16.48 -14.06 -4.15
CA ASP A 159 15.13 -13.54 -4.42
C ASP A 159 13.98 -14.27 -3.70
N GLU A 160 14.30 -15.11 -2.71
CA GLU A 160 13.33 -15.77 -1.84
C GLU A 160 13.42 -15.23 -0.42
N ILE A 161 12.27 -15.15 0.26
CA ILE A 161 12.22 -14.79 1.67
C ILE A 161 12.33 -16.08 2.48
N VAL A 162 13.45 -16.25 3.17
CA VAL A 162 13.80 -17.46 3.92
C VAL A 162 13.91 -17.16 5.41
N GLU A 163 13.61 -18.13 6.26
CA GLU A 163 13.84 -18.01 7.70
C GLU A 163 15.35 -17.89 7.99
N ASP A 164 15.76 -16.77 8.56
CA ASP A 164 17.08 -16.47 9.06
C ASP A 164 17.02 -16.28 10.58
N SER A 165 17.42 -17.32 11.30
CA SER A 165 17.37 -17.40 12.77
C SER A 165 18.09 -16.29 13.57
N SER A 166 18.76 -15.35 12.92
CA SER A 166 19.65 -14.38 13.57
C SER A 166 18.99 -13.06 14.02
N ASP A 167 17.81 -12.71 13.50
CA ASP A 167 17.21 -11.36 13.66
C ASP A 167 15.88 -11.32 14.42
N LEU A 168 15.62 -10.25 15.18
CA LEU A 168 14.41 -10.08 16.01
C LEU A 168 13.53 -8.86 15.60
N GLY A 169 13.50 -8.45 14.33
CA GLY A 169 12.71 -7.28 13.84
C GLY A 169 11.94 -7.47 12.52
N ILE A 170 10.92 -6.64 12.26
CA ILE A 170 10.14 -6.69 11.00
C ILE A 170 10.93 -5.94 9.94
N GLY A 171 11.29 -6.64 8.86
CA GLY A 171 12.03 -6.06 7.75
C GLY A 171 11.11 -5.58 6.62
N VAL A 172 11.64 -4.66 5.81
CA VAL A 172 11.02 -4.22 4.56
C VAL A 172 11.70 -4.88 3.37
N PHE A 173 10.91 -5.22 2.37
CA PHE A 173 11.40 -5.62 1.05
C PHE A 173 10.84 -4.72 -0.03
N VAL A 174 11.60 -4.58 -1.11
CA VAL A 174 11.15 -4.07 -2.40
C VAL A 174 11.55 -5.10 -3.45
N THR A 175 10.66 -5.38 -4.39
CA THR A 175 10.95 -6.29 -5.51
C THR A 175 10.52 -5.69 -6.82
N LYS A 176 11.37 -5.88 -7.83
CA LYS A 176 11.07 -5.61 -9.22
C LYS A 176 10.50 -6.86 -9.87
N LEU A 177 9.41 -6.71 -10.62
CA LEU A 177 8.82 -7.80 -11.40
C LEU A 177 8.89 -7.49 -12.89
N ILE A 178 9.05 -8.54 -13.67
CA ILE A 178 8.92 -8.51 -15.13
C ILE A 178 7.43 -8.39 -15.48
N ASP A 179 7.03 -7.28 -16.08
CA ASP A 179 5.63 -6.96 -16.39
C ASP A 179 4.89 -8.04 -17.20
N LEU A 180 5.62 -8.75 -18.06
CA LEU A 180 5.05 -9.75 -18.96
C LEU A 180 4.44 -10.95 -18.22
N ASN A 181 5.05 -11.39 -17.12
CA ASN A 181 4.73 -12.67 -16.48
C ASN A 181 4.76 -12.65 -14.95
N GLY A 182 5.15 -11.54 -14.31
CA GLY A 182 5.26 -11.44 -12.86
C GLY A 182 6.43 -12.23 -12.28
N THR A 183 7.42 -12.64 -13.09
CA THR A 183 8.68 -13.19 -12.59
C THR A 183 9.44 -12.12 -11.83
N ILE A 184 10.07 -12.50 -10.72
CA ILE A 184 10.92 -11.60 -9.94
C ILE A 184 12.19 -11.36 -10.76
N ASP A 185 12.50 -10.08 -11.01
CA ASP A 185 13.77 -9.66 -11.62
C ASP A 185 14.84 -9.56 -10.53
N TRP A 186 14.50 -8.86 -9.43
CA TRP A 186 15.28 -8.85 -8.20
C TRP A 186 14.41 -8.55 -7.00
N MET A 187 14.89 -8.92 -5.81
CA MET A 187 14.32 -8.56 -4.53
C MET A 187 15.39 -8.06 -3.56
N GLN A 188 15.18 -6.88 -2.99
CA GLN A 188 16.09 -6.27 -2.05
C GLN A 188 15.43 -6.06 -0.69
N SER A 189 16.16 -6.41 0.37
CA SER A 189 15.79 -6.01 1.71
C SER A 189 16.27 -4.60 1.99
N VAL A 190 15.37 -3.78 2.51
CA VAL A 190 15.69 -2.46 3.03
C VAL A 190 15.89 -2.60 4.54
N ARG A 191 17.16 -2.67 4.97
CA ARG A 191 17.57 -2.75 6.38
C ARG A 191 18.38 -1.51 6.74
N PHE A 192 18.05 -0.90 7.87
CA PHE A 192 18.70 0.34 8.32
C PHE A 192 19.68 0.14 9.48
N ASP A 193 19.53 -0.95 10.23
CA ASP A 193 20.33 -1.22 11.41
C ASP A 193 20.36 -2.73 11.71
N ASP A 194 21.46 -3.20 12.32
CA ASP A 194 21.63 -4.57 12.82
C ASP A 194 21.11 -4.74 14.25
N THR A 195 20.59 -3.67 14.85
CA THR A 195 19.98 -3.74 16.17
C THR A 195 18.73 -4.63 16.13
N LYS A 196 18.72 -5.60 17.04
CA LYS A 196 17.83 -6.76 16.91
C LYS A 196 16.34 -6.44 16.99
N LYS A 197 15.85 -5.26 17.38
CA LYS A 197 14.41 -5.04 17.67
C LYS A 197 13.80 -3.79 17.05
N ARG A 198 13.94 -3.69 15.72
CA ARG A 198 13.33 -2.65 14.89
C ARG A 198 12.10 -3.17 14.15
N TYR A 199 11.09 -2.32 14.00
CA TYR A 199 9.88 -2.60 13.23
C TYR A 199 9.79 -1.61 12.08
N ASP A 200 10.15 -2.06 10.88
CA ASP A 200 10.11 -1.25 9.68
C ASP A 200 8.81 -1.52 8.90
N GLY A 201 8.18 -0.45 8.45
CA GLY A 201 6.96 -0.51 7.67
C GLY A 201 7.02 0.44 6.49
N ILE A 202 7.04 -0.12 5.27
CA ILE A 202 6.90 0.67 4.06
C ILE A 202 5.48 1.24 3.95
N LYS A 203 5.39 2.52 3.56
CA LYS A 203 4.14 3.27 3.45
C LYS A 203 3.88 3.79 2.05
N SER A 204 4.93 4.01 1.26
CA SER A 204 4.81 4.43 -0.12
C SER A 204 5.99 3.91 -0.94
N LEU A 205 5.74 3.75 -2.23
CA LEU A 205 6.71 3.39 -3.24
C LEU A 205 6.44 4.28 -4.44
N THR A 206 7.48 4.82 -5.03
CA THR A 206 7.40 5.60 -6.26
C THR A 206 8.64 5.35 -7.11
N MET A 207 8.70 5.86 -8.33
CA MET A 207 9.84 5.80 -9.22
C MET A 207 10.32 7.19 -9.60
N ASP A 208 11.62 7.35 -9.78
CA ASP A 208 12.17 8.52 -10.46
C ASP A 208 12.15 8.37 -11.98
N ASN A 209 12.63 9.40 -12.69
CA ASN A 209 12.65 9.43 -14.16
C ASN A 209 13.62 8.41 -14.79
N ALA A 210 14.57 7.86 -14.01
CA ALA A 210 15.45 6.79 -14.46
C ALA A 210 14.85 5.40 -14.19
N GLY A 211 13.71 5.33 -13.48
CA GLY A 211 13.04 4.11 -13.06
C GLY A 211 13.64 3.50 -11.80
N HIS A 212 14.41 4.26 -11.01
CA HIS A 212 14.85 3.82 -9.69
C HIS A 212 13.66 3.83 -8.73
N ALA A 213 13.51 2.77 -7.95
CA ALA A 213 12.46 2.72 -6.93
C ALA A 213 12.85 3.62 -5.76
N ILE A 214 11.93 4.44 -5.28
CA ILE A 214 12.07 5.23 -4.06
C ILE A 214 11.04 4.75 -3.05
N ALA A 215 11.53 4.09 -1.99
CA ALA A 215 10.72 3.55 -0.90
C ALA A 215 10.71 4.50 0.29
N PHE A 216 9.52 4.74 0.85
CA PHE A 216 9.31 5.58 2.03
C PHE A 216 8.56 4.79 3.09
N GLY A 217 8.93 4.97 4.36
CA GLY A 217 8.23 4.32 5.44
C GLY A 217 8.63 4.82 6.81
N ASN A 218 8.12 4.14 7.82
CA ASN A 218 8.42 4.42 9.22
C ASN A 218 9.21 3.26 9.81
N SER A 219 10.03 3.59 10.78
CA SER A 219 10.81 2.65 11.57
C SER A 219 10.57 2.92 13.04
N ILE A 220 10.36 1.86 13.83
CA ILE A 220 10.18 1.96 15.28
C ILE A 220 11.24 1.09 15.95
N ASP A 221 12.14 1.71 16.71
CA ASP A 221 13.01 1.02 17.68
C ASP A 221 12.37 1.12 19.07
N THR A 222 11.79 0.01 19.50
CA THR A 222 11.11 -0.08 20.80
C THR A 222 12.06 -0.09 21.99
N HIS A 223 13.34 -0.40 21.80
CA HIS A 223 14.33 -0.43 22.89
C HIS A 223 14.85 0.96 23.19
N GLN A 224 15.05 1.75 22.14
CA GLN A 224 15.52 3.13 22.25
C GLN A 224 14.36 4.13 22.31
N ASN A 225 13.12 3.67 22.11
CA ASN A 225 11.94 4.52 21.99
C ASN A 225 12.09 5.58 20.88
N ILE A 226 12.61 5.14 19.74
CA ILE A 226 12.85 5.99 18.56
C ILE A 226 11.81 5.65 17.49
N VAL A 227 11.25 6.69 16.88
CA VAL A 227 10.39 6.60 15.70
C VAL A 227 11.03 7.45 14.60
N ASP A 228 11.50 6.78 13.55
CA ASP A 228 12.17 7.40 12.42
C ASP A 228 11.33 7.26 11.15
N ILE A 229 11.64 8.11 10.17
CA ILE A 229 11.18 7.98 8.79
C ILE A 229 12.38 7.56 7.97
N PHE A 230 12.18 6.63 7.05
CA PHE A 230 13.20 6.26 6.08
C PHE A 230 12.79 6.64 4.65
N VAL A 231 13.81 6.95 3.85
CA VAL A 231 13.72 7.15 2.40
C VAL A 231 14.90 6.44 1.76
N VAL A 232 14.64 5.54 0.82
CA VAL A 232 15.68 4.76 0.15
C VAL A 232 15.42 4.73 -1.35
N SER A 233 16.44 5.09 -2.12
CA SER A 233 16.46 4.91 -3.57
C SER A 233 17.19 3.61 -3.90
N LEU A 234 16.55 2.74 -4.67
CA LEU A 234 17.06 1.43 -5.07
C LEU A 234 17.32 1.47 -6.57
N ASP A 235 18.53 1.07 -6.96
CA ASP A 235 18.91 1.02 -8.36
C ASP A 235 17.97 0.11 -9.15
N ARG A 236 17.67 0.49 -10.39
CA ARG A 236 16.64 -0.17 -11.19
C ARG A 236 17.08 -1.56 -11.63
N ASP A 237 18.37 -1.72 -11.90
CA ASP A 237 18.91 -2.92 -12.54
C ASP A 237 19.41 -3.91 -11.49
N THR A 238 19.84 -3.41 -10.33
CA THR A 238 20.47 -4.24 -9.28
C THR A 238 19.71 -4.26 -7.97
N GLY A 239 18.78 -3.32 -7.74
CA GLY A 239 18.09 -3.16 -6.46
C GLY A 239 18.95 -2.60 -5.33
N PHE A 240 20.28 -2.49 -5.51
CA PHE A 240 21.15 -1.96 -4.49
C PHE A 240 21.11 -0.43 -4.47
N THR A 241 21.16 0.14 -3.27
CA THR A 241 21.57 1.53 -3.11
C THR A 241 23.02 1.61 -3.56
N GLY A 242 23.27 2.03 -4.81
CA GLY A 242 24.63 2.39 -5.22
C GLY A 242 25.14 3.37 -4.19
N ALA A 243 26.12 2.97 -3.38
CA ALA A 243 26.42 3.62 -2.11
C ALA A 243 26.47 5.14 -2.28
N SER A 244 25.40 5.84 -1.88
CA SER A 244 25.57 7.17 -1.36
C SER A 244 26.34 6.91 -0.08
N GLU A 245 27.67 7.10 -0.13
CA GLU A 245 28.49 7.22 1.05
C GLU A 245 27.66 7.96 2.09
N SER A 246 27.35 7.28 3.19
CA SER A 246 26.62 7.90 4.29
C SER A 246 27.33 9.22 4.55
N PRO A 247 26.66 10.39 4.51
CA PRO A 247 27.29 11.63 4.90
C PRO A 247 27.68 11.44 6.35
N THR A 248 28.95 11.11 6.56
CA THR A 248 29.61 10.92 7.83
C THR A 248 29.65 12.28 8.51
N GLY A 249 28.50 12.74 9.01
CA GLY A 249 28.41 14.06 9.63
C GLY A 249 27.07 14.79 9.58
N ALA A 250 25.93 14.17 9.22
CA ALA A 250 24.65 14.82 9.51
C ALA A 250 24.46 14.87 11.04
N PRO A 251 24.42 16.06 11.68
CA PRO A 251 24.24 16.14 13.12
C PRO A 251 22.84 15.63 13.43
N SER A 252 22.76 14.56 14.21
CA SER A 252 21.54 14.19 14.91
C SER A 252 21.05 15.45 15.64
N ALA A 253 19.90 15.98 15.22
CA ALA A 253 19.22 17.05 15.93
C ALA A 253 18.69 16.43 17.25
N ARG A 254 19.60 16.25 18.21
CA ARG A 254 19.24 16.02 19.60
C ARG A 254 18.44 17.23 20.04
N VAL A 255 17.13 17.03 20.23
CA VAL A 255 16.33 17.88 21.10
C VAL A 255 17.04 17.85 22.45
N ALA A 256 17.61 19.00 22.84
CA ALA A 256 18.32 19.14 24.09
C ALA A 256 17.33 18.93 25.24
N ASP A 257 17.44 17.78 25.90
CA ASP A 257 16.75 17.51 27.15
C ASP A 257 17.36 18.41 28.23
N THR A 258 16.71 19.54 28.49
CA THR A 258 16.96 20.34 29.68
C THR A 258 16.23 19.70 30.85
N SER A 259 16.84 18.71 31.51
CA SER A 259 16.53 18.45 32.91
C SER A 259 17.82 18.18 33.70
N SER A 260 18.17 19.20 34.48
CA SER A 260 19.24 19.20 35.46
C SER A 260 18.80 18.46 36.72
N GLY A 261 19.56 17.43 37.10
CA GLY A 261 19.85 17.04 38.49
C GLY A 261 18.72 16.40 39.31
N ASP A 262 18.94 15.18 39.79
CA ASP A 262 19.43 15.01 41.16
C ASP A 262 20.04 13.62 41.38
N SER A 263 21.01 13.54 42.27
CA SER A 263 21.85 12.36 42.54
C SER A 263 21.65 11.85 43.96
N SER A 264 21.20 10.60 44.10
CA SER A 264 21.34 9.72 45.29
C SER A 264 20.58 8.43 45.00
N SER A 265 20.90 7.21 45.40
CA SER A 265 21.99 6.57 46.15
C SER A 265 21.62 5.07 46.17
N GLU A 266 22.63 4.20 46.24
CA GLU A 266 22.64 2.88 46.90
C GLU A 266 21.73 1.72 46.42
N ASP A 267 22.43 0.67 45.99
CA ASP A 267 22.42 -0.70 46.50
C ASP A 267 21.22 -1.67 46.30
N SER A 268 21.60 -2.77 45.64
CA SER A 268 21.42 -4.17 46.08
C SER A 268 20.21 -4.99 45.60
N ASN A 269 20.59 -6.06 44.89
CA ASN A 269 20.21 -7.45 45.09
C ASN A 269 18.84 -8.03 44.65
N THR A 270 18.98 -9.29 44.23
CA THR A 270 18.03 -10.41 44.22
C THR A 270 17.05 -10.55 43.05
N SER A 271 17.54 -11.29 42.05
CA SER A 271 16.88 -12.46 41.48
C SER A 271 15.71 -13.01 42.31
N THR A 272 14.50 -12.98 41.74
CA THR A 272 13.48 -14.00 42.00
C THR A 272 12.77 -14.35 40.70
N VAL A 273 12.97 -15.58 40.27
CA VAL A 273 12.24 -16.26 39.21
C VAL A 273 10.76 -16.34 39.59
N ARG A 274 9.89 -15.71 38.80
CA ARG A 274 8.44 -15.99 38.79
C ARG A 274 7.99 -16.32 37.38
N LYS A 275 7.69 -17.60 37.16
CA LYS A 275 6.83 -18.06 36.07
C LYS A 275 5.46 -17.39 36.23
N THR A 276 5.04 -16.65 35.22
CA THR A 276 3.62 -16.39 34.96
C THR A 276 3.33 -16.82 33.53
N ASN A 277 2.42 -17.79 33.42
CA ASN A 277 1.77 -18.19 32.18
C ASN A 277 0.75 -17.11 31.79
N ASN A 278 0.45 -17.03 30.49
CA ASN A 278 -0.63 -16.30 29.84
C ASN A 278 -0.51 -14.77 29.77
N LEU A 279 0.04 -14.29 28.64
CA LEU A 279 -0.21 -12.95 28.11
C LEU A 279 -0.23 -13.00 26.57
N PHE A 280 -1.32 -13.53 26.02
CA PHE A 280 -1.88 -13.06 24.76
C PHE A 280 -3.28 -12.55 25.12
N GLY A 281 -3.49 -11.25 24.96
CA GLY A 281 -4.76 -10.58 25.28
C GLY A 281 -4.54 -9.34 26.13
N ASN A 282 -4.25 -8.21 25.49
CA ASN A 282 -5.22 -7.12 25.32
C ASN A 282 -4.50 -5.96 24.63
N ASP A 283 -4.89 -5.72 23.38
CA ASP A 283 -4.50 -4.56 22.61
C ASP A 283 -5.29 -3.36 23.14
N ASN A 284 -4.69 -2.57 24.02
CA ASN A 284 -5.07 -1.16 24.18
C ASN A 284 -4.03 -0.34 23.41
N PHE A 285 -4.05 -0.49 22.10
CA PHE A 285 -3.39 0.45 21.20
C PHE A 285 -4.36 1.63 21.04
N ASP A 286 -3.99 2.82 21.53
CA ASP A 286 -4.88 3.98 21.68
C ASP A 286 -5.79 4.21 20.47
N ASP A 287 -7.10 3.97 20.64
CA ASP A 287 -8.16 4.19 19.64
C ASP A 287 -8.13 5.62 19.05
N ASN A 288 -7.59 6.58 19.79
CA ASN A 288 -7.47 7.97 19.34
C ASN A 288 -6.46 8.16 18.20
N MET A 289 -5.41 7.31 18.12
CA MET A 289 -4.42 7.42 17.04
C MET A 289 -4.96 6.83 15.74
N MET A 290 -5.73 5.73 15.82
CA MET A 290 -6.33 5.10 14.63
C MET A 290 -7.38 6.01 13.95
N ILE A 291 -8.15 6.77 14.74
CA ILE A 291 -9.12 7.75 14.22
C ILE A 291 -8.41 8.83 13.39
N LEU A 292 -7.21 9.27 13.80
CA LEU A 292 -6.45 10.29 13.06
C LEU A 292 -6.01 9.80 11.68
N PHE A 293 -5.59 8.53 11.56
CA PHE A 293 -5.16 7.94 10.29
C PHE A 293 -6.30 7.65 9.31
N ILE A 294 -7.53 7.48 9.80
CA ILE A 294 -8.71 7.24 8.94
C ILE A 294 -9.37 8.57 8.53
N VAL A 295 -9.45 9.53 9.44
CA VAL A 295 -10.17 10.79 9.18
C VAL A 295 -9.41 11.71 8.24
N LEU A 296 -8.07 11.79 8.33
CA LEU A 296 -7.28 12.71 7.50
C LEU A 296 -7.36 12.40 6.00
N PRO A 297 -7.20 11.15 5.53
CA PRO A 297 -7.33 10.81 4.12
C PRO A 297 -8.74 11.07 3.58
N ILE A 298 -9.78 10.78 4.37
CA ILE A 298 -11.18 11.04 3.99
C ILE A 298 -11.41 12.55 3.83
N LEU A 299 -10.90 13.36 4.76
CA LEU A 299 -11.02 14.81 4.68
C LEU A 299 -10.28 15.37 3.45
N PHE A 300 -9.11 14.83 3.14
CA PHE A 300 -8.34 15.22 1.96
C PHE A 300 -9.08 14.88 0.66
N ILE A 301 -9.63 13.67 0.55
CA ILE A 301 -10.44 13.25 -0.61
C ILE A 301 -11.66 14.18 -0.77
N LEU A 302 -12.35 14.52 0.31
CA LEU A 302 -13.50 15.44 0.26
C LEU A 302 -13.11 16.84 -0.23
N VAL A 303 -11.95 17.36 0.17
CA VAL A 303 -11.42 18.65 -0.31
C VAL A 303 -11.12 18.59 -1.81
N VAL A 304 -10.46 17.52 -2.27
CA VAL A 304 -10.14 17.34 -3.71
C VAL A 304 -11.42 17.26 -4.55
N VAL A 305 -12.43 16.50 -4.11
CA VAL A 305 -13.73 16.39 -4.80
C VAL A 305 -14.46 17.73 -4.82
N MET A 306 -14.45 18.49 -3.72
CA MET A 306 -15.06 19.83 -3.69
C MET A 306 -14.37 20.81 -4.65
N LEU A 307 -13.04 20.79 -4.72
CA LEU A 307 -12.27 21.63 -5.64
C LEU A 307 -12.57 21.28 -7.10
N ALA A 308 -12.59 19.99 -7.44
CA ALA A 308 -12.96 19.53 -8.78
C ALA A 308 -14.39 19.97 -9.18
N HIS A 309 -15.34 19.92 -8.23
CA HIS A 309 -16.71 20.40 -8.46
C HIS A 309 -16.79 21.92 -8.66
N LEU A 310 -15.98 22.69 -7.93
CA LEU A 310 -15.89 24.14 -8.08
C LEU A 310 -15.39 24.53 -9.47
N ASP A 311 -14.39 23.82 -9.99
CA ASP A 311 -13.85 24.10 -11.33
C ASP A 311 -14.83 23.73 -12.44
N ARG A 312 -15.56 22.60 -12.30
CA ARG A 312 -16.66 22.25 -13.22
C ARG A 312 -17.75 23.33 -13.24
N ARG A 313 -18.11 23.92 -12.08
CA ARG A 313 -19.09 25.02 -12.02
C ARG A 313 -18.60 26.28 -12.70
N LYS A 314 -17.32 26.63 -12.56
CA LYS A 314 -16.72 27.79 -13.26
C LYS A 314 -16.70 27.59 -14.78
N ALA A 315 -16.39 26.38 -15.24
CA ALA A 315 -16.41 26.05 -16.66
C ALA A 315 -17.83 26.13 -17.25
N ALA A 316 -18.83 25.59 -16.54
CA ALA A 316 -20.23 25.67 -16.96
C ALA A 316 -20.77 27.12 -16.99
N ALA A 317 -20.38 27.95 -16.03
CA ALA A 317 -20.76 29.36 -16.01
C ALA A 317 -20.16 30.16 -17.18
N LYS A 318 -18.94 29.81 -17.62
CA LYS A 318 -18.29 30.45 -18.78
C LYS A 318 -18.93 30.05 -20.12
N ALA A 319 -19.49 28.84 -20.21
CA ALA A 319 -20.16 28.35 -21.41
C ALA A 319 -21.58 28.94 -21.62
N GLN A 320 -22.19 29.53 -20.59
CA GLN A 320 -23.52 30.15 -20.65
C GLN A 320 -23.49 31.67 -20.84
N ALA A 321 -22.32 32.28 -21.00
CA ALA A 321 -22.25 33.70 -21.34
C ALA A 321 -22.84 33.90 -22.75
N PRO A 322 -23.97 34.61 -22.90
CA PRO A 322 -24.57 34.84 -24.21
C PRO A 322 -23.58 35.64 -25.06
N THR A 323 -23.24 35.11 -26.24
CA THR A 323 -22.65 35.88 -27.32
C THR A 323 -23.62 37.02 -27.63
N GLN A 324 -23.31 38.22 -27.13
CA GLN A 324 -23.99 39.43 -27.58
C GLN A 324 -23.68 39.57 -29.07
N ASP A 325 -24.66 39.22 -29.89
CA ASP A 325 -24.66 39.53 -31.31
C ASP A 325 -24.47 41.04 -31.47
N ALA A 326 -23.36 41.39 -32.10
CA ALA A 326 -23.07 42.75 -32.55
C ALA A 326 -23.91 43.06 -33.79
N ASP A 327 -25.23 43.13 -33.62
CA ASP A 327 -26.14 43.74 -34.57
C ASP A 327 -26.32 45.21 -34.19
N ASP A 328 -25.34 46.05 -34.52
CA ASP A 328 -25.60 47.46 -34.75
C ASP A 328 -24.55 48.07 -35.69
N VAL A 329 -25.00 48.45 -36.88
CA VAL A 329 -24.70 49.68 -37.64
C VAL A 329 -24.93 49.37 -39.13
N SER A 330 -26.20 49.38 -39.52
CA SER A 330 -26.62 49.75 -40.88
C SER A 330 -27.38 51.07 -40.76
N GLY A 331 -26.75 52.16 -41.17
CA GLY A 331 -27.46 53.40 -41.40
C GLY A 331 -26.59 54.65 -41.37
N MET A 332 -25.91 54.94 -42.49
CA MET A 332 -25.79 56.28 -43.09
C MET A 332 -24.77 56.25 -44.23
N MET A 333 -25.25 56.08 -45.46
CA MET A 333 -24.99 56.93 -46.65
C MET A 333 -25.72 56.39 -47.87
#